data_AF-A0A1C6GLR5-F1
#
_entry.id   AF-A0A1C6GLR5-F1
#
_cell.length_a   1.000
_cell.length_b   1.000
_cell.length_c   1.000
_cell.angle_alpha   90.00
_cell.angle_beta   90.00
_cell.angle_gamma   90.00
#
_symmetry.space_group_name_H-M   'P 1'
#
loop_
_entity.id
_entity.type
_entity.pdbx_description
1 polymer ?
#
loop_
_entity_poly.entity_id
_entity_poly.type
_entity_poly.pdbx_seq_one_letter_code
_entity_poly.pdbx_strand_id
1 'polypeptide(L)'
;MDYLMLVDKFNPIDMGFYDRVELTEVNGKFMESQAGNRLRLLLKKAEADGIKLKIISAYRSFEYQQMLWEREVSHEMWGGLSYEKAVEKVGRTLALPGSSEHNTGLAVDLGREGDNDVSDDFYKTPESRWLCANAADFGFILRYPRLKEQMTGIDFEPWHYRYVGVEAARIIAAGGLCLEEFLHFYSEKYI
;
A
#
# COMPACT_ATOMS: atom_id res chain seq x y z
N MET A 1 -8.14 -11.29 11.72
CA MET A 1 -7.30 -10.80 10.61
C MET A 1 -5.87 -10.75 11.09
N ASP A 2 -4.92 -11.27 10.32
CA ASP A 2 -3.49 -11.06 10.57
C ASP A 2 -3.06 -9.77 9.84
N TYR A 3 -2.78 -8.70 10.59
CA TYR A 3 -2.38 -7.42 10.01
C TYR A 3 -0.90 -7.37 9.61
N LEU A 4 -0.10 -8.33 10.08
CA LEU A 4 1.32 -8.46 9.79
C LEU A 4 1.61 -9.41 8.63
N MET A 5 0.57 -9.96 7.99
CA MET A 5 0.74 -10.82 6.82
C MET A 5 1.57 -10.12 5.74
N LEU A 6 2.64 -10.78 5.32
CA LEU A 6 3.47 -10.35 4.21
C LEU A 6 2.82 -10.80 2.91
N VAL A 7 2.54 -9.84 2.03
CA VAL A 7 2.03 -10.10 0.68
C VAL A 7 2.99 -9.49 -0.31
N ASP A 8 3.59 -10.35 -1.12
CA ASP A 8 4.55 -10.01 -2.17
C ASP A 8 4.56 -11.11 -3.22
N LYS A 9 5.50 -11.03 -4.19
CA LYS A 9 5.63 -12.01 -5.28
C LYS A 9 5.97 -13.45 -4.82
N PHE A 10 6.46 -13.62 -3.60
CA PHE A 10 6.80 -14.92 -3.01
C PHE A 10 5.73 -15.39 -2.03
N ASN A 11 4.89 -14.47 -1.53
CA ASN A 11 3.84 -14.70 -0.56
C ASN A 11 2.48 -14.22 -1.13
N PRO A 12 1.93 -14.89 -2.17
CA PRO A 12 0.62 -14.53 -2.70
C PRO A 12 -0.50 -14.83 -1.70
N ILE A 13 -1.58 -14.07 -1.81
CA ILE A 13 -2.79 -14.27 -1.01
C ILE A 13 -3.47 -15.57 -1.44
N ASP A 14 -3.91 -16.36 -0.47
CA ASP A 14 -4.74 -17.54 -0.70
C ASP A 14 -6.13 -17.14 -1.23
N MET A 15 -6.68 -17.91 -2.19
CA MET A 15 -7.99 -17.61 -2.80
C MET A 15 -9.13 -17.59 -1.77
N GLY A 16 -9.05 -18.37 -0.69
CA GLY A 16 -10.05 -18.34 0.37
C GLY A 16 -10.02 -17.07 1.23
N PHE A 17 -9.00 -16.20 1.07
CA PHE A 17 -8.92 -14.93 1.79
C PHE A 17 -10.04 -13.98 1.38
N TYR A 18 -10.41 -13.95 0.09
CA TYR A 18 -11.41 -13.03 -0.44
C TYR A 18 -12.81 -13.26 0.18
N ASP A 19 -13.11 -14.50 0.59
CA ASP A 19 -14.37 -14.83 1.26
C ASP A 19 -14.40 -14.42 2.74
N ARG A 20 -13.22 -14.15 3.33
CA ARG A 20 -13.04 -13.87 4.76
C ARG A 20 -12.82 -12.39 5.07
N VAL A 21 -12.48 -11.58 4.08
CA VAL A 21 -12.22 -10.16 4.30
C VAL A 21 -13.53 -9.40 4.47
N GLU A 22 -13.71 -8.82 5.65
CA GLU A 22 -14.82 -7.89 5.89
C GLU A 22 -14.41 -6.50 5.40
N LEU A 23 -15.17 -5.93 4.48
CA LEU A 23 -14.89 -4.63 3.89
C LEU A 23 -15.84 -3.55 4.41
N THR A 24 -15.31 -2.35 4.61
CA THR A 24 -16.06 -1.13 4.92
C THR A 24 -15.73 -0.03 3.92
N GLU A 25 -16.71 0.81 3.59
CA GLU A 25 -16.51 1.94 2.69
C GLU A 25 -15.92 3.15 3.42
N VAL A 26 -14.84 3.71 2.89
CA VAL A 26 -14.21 4.96 3.30
C VAL A 26 -14.13 5.87 2.08
N ASN A 27 -14.91 6.96 2.09
CA ASN A 27 -14.93 7.99 1.03
C ASN A 27 -15.01 7.41 -0.40
N GLY A 28 -15.93 6.47 -0.66
CA GLY A 28 -16.14 5.88 -1.99
C GLY A 28 -15.19 4.74 -2.36
N LYS A 29 -14.34 4.29 -1.42
CA LYS A 29 -13.40 3.16 -1.61
C LYS A 29 -13.57 2.15 -0.50
N PHE A 30 -13.30 0.87 -0.77
CA PHE A 30 -13.40 -0.18 0.25
C PHE A 30 -12.04 -0.47 0.88
N MET A 31 -12.04 -0.81 2.16
CA MET A 31 -10.88 -1.32 2.90
C MET A 31 -11.34 -2.40 3.88
N GLU A 32 -10.41 -3.22 4.36
CA GLU A 32 -10.68 -4.10 5.50
C GLU A 32 -11.27 -3.26 6.66
N SER A 33 -12.31 -3.77 7.32
CA SER A 33 -13.13 -3.03 8.28
C SER A 33 -12.33 -2.26 9.33
N GLN A 34 -11.35 -2.89 9.98
CA GLN A 34 -10.56 -2.23 11.01
C GLN A 34 -9.55 -1.22 10.42
N ALA A 35 -8.87 -1.58 9.33
CA ALA A 35 -8.00 -0.66 8.60
C ALA A 35 -8.77 0.58 8.11
N GLY A 36 -9.98 0.39 7.60
CA GLY A 36 -10.88 1.46 7.15
C GLY A 36 -11.32 2.36 8.30
N ASN A 37 -11.65 1.79 9.47
CA ASN A 37 -11.94 2.57 10.69
C ASN A 37 -10.74 3.44 11.10
N ARG A 38 -9.53 2.88 11.02
CA ARG A 38 -8.29 3.60 11.33
C ARG A 38 -7.99 4.68 10.30
N LEU A 39 -8.25 4.43 9.02
CA LEU A 39 -8.09 5.42 7.97
C LEU A 39 -9.04 6.61 8.18
N ARG A 40 -10.31 6.38 8.59
CA ARG A 40 -11.23 7.49 8.92
C ARG A 40 -10.67 8.41 10.01
N LEU A 41 -10.03 7.84 11.04
CA LEU A 41 -9.38 8.61 12.09
C LEU A 41 -8.17 9.39 11.58
N LEU A 42 -7.35 8.76 10.73
CA LEU A 42 -6.21 9.41 10.07
C LEU A 42 -6.67 10.60 9.23
N LEU A 43 -7.65 10.41 8.35
CA LEU A 43 -8.18 11.45 7.48
C LEU A 43 -8.78 12.62 8.28
N LYS A 44 -9.54 12.31 9.34
CA LYS A 44 -10.12 13.33 10.24
C LYS A 44 -9.03 14.14 10.96
N LYS A 45 -7.95 13.48 11.41
CA LYS A 45 -6.85 14.17 12.08
C LYS A 45 -6.04 15.02 11.08
N ALA A 46 -5.79 14.52 9.87
CA ALA A 46 -5.17 15.28 8.80
C ALA A 46 -5.96 16.57 8.53
N GLU A 47 -7.28 16.45 8.36
CA GLU A 47 -8.15 17.60 8.10
C GLU A 47 -8.12 18.62 9.25
N ALA A 48 -8.15 18.14 10.51
CA ALA A 48 -8.03 19.01 11.68
C ALA A 48 -6.68 19.76 11.74
N ASP A 49 -5.63 19.20 11.14
CA ASP A 49 -4.31 19.82 11.00
C ASP A 49 -4.17 20.66 9.72
N GLY A 50 -5.27 20.86 8.98
CA GLY A 50 -5.29 21.63 7.73
C GLY A 50 -4.74 20.88 6.51
N ILE A 51 -4.61 19.56 6.58
CA ILE A 51 -4.12 18.68 5.51
C ILE A 51 -5.30 17.90 4.93
N LYS A 52 -5.50 18.00 3.62
CA LYS A 52 -6.57 17.28 2.93
C LYS A 52 -6.02 16.15 2.08
N LEU A 53 -6.30 14.93 2.51
CA LEU A 53 -5.89 13.72 1.81
C LEU A 53 -7.03 13.19 0.94
N LYS A 54 -6.70 12.77 -0.27
CA LYS A 54 -7.59 12.07 -1.19
C LYS A 54 -7.22 10.58 -1.23
N ILE A 55 -8.21 9.69 -1.16
CA ILE A 55 -8.00 8.28 -1.46
C ILE A 55 -8.04 8.09 -2.98
N ILE A 56 -6.93 7.69 -3.57
CA ILE A 56 -6.82 7.39 -5.00
C ILE A 56 -7.28 5.94 -5.26
N SER A 57 -6.73 5.01 -4.48
CA SER A 57 -7.00 3.57 -4.57
C SER A 57 -6.97 2.94 -3.18
N ALA A 58 -7.69 1.82 -3.02
CA ALA A 58 -7.72 1.04 -1.78
C ALA A 58 -7.97 -0.42 -2.16
N TYR A 59 -8.95 -1.13 -1.59
CA TYR A 59 -9.24 -2.51 -1.98
C TYR A 59 -9.40 -2.68 -3.51
N ARG A 60 -8.71 -3.69 -4.04
CA ARG A 60 -8.77 -4.12 -5.44
C ARG A 60 -9.14 -5.61 -5.46
N SER A 61 -10.11 -6.01 -6.28
CA SER A 61 -10.35 -7.46 -6.49
C SER A 61 -9.18 -8.09 -7.25
N PHE A 62 -9.12 -9.43 -7.24
CA PHE A 62 -8.13 -10.16 -8.04
C PHE A 62 -8.25 -9.80 -9.53
N GLU A 63 -9.47 -9.81 -10.07
CA GLU A 63 -9.77 -9.55 -11.48
C GLU A 63 -9.38 -8.13 -11.87
N TYR A 64 -9.60 -7.16 -10.98
CA TYR A 64 -9.19 -5.79 -11.23
C TYR A 64 -7.66 -5.64 -11.25
N GLN A 65 -6.96 -6.31 -10.33
CA GLN A 65 -5.49 -6.34 -10.33
C GLN A 65 -4.95 -7.02 -11.60
N GLN A 66 -5.59 -8.10 -12.06
CA GLN A 66 -5.25 -8.78 -13.31
C GLN A 66 -5.43 -7.86 -14.53
N MET A 67 -6.57 -7.18 -14.64
CA MET A 67 -6.82 -6.23 -15.72
C MET A 67 -5.78 -5.11 -15.74
N LEU A 68 -5.41 -4.54 -14.58
CA LEU A 68 -4.36 -3.53 -14.48
C LEU A 68 -3.01 -4.06 -14.96
N TRP A 69 -2.63 -5.25 -14.47
CA TRP A 69 -1.36 -5.89 -14.85
C TRP A 69 -1.27 -6.12 -16.36
N GLU A 70 -2.30 -6.71 -16.95
CA GLU A 70 -2.35 -6.99 -18.40
C GLU A 70 -2.32 -5.70 -19.23
N ARG A 71 -3.00 -4.65 -18.77
CA ARG A 71 -2.99 -3.33 -19.40
C ARG A 71 -1.60 -2.72 -19.41
N GLU A 72 -0.92 -2.67 -18.26
CA GLU A 72 0.41 -2.06 -18.15
C GLU A 72 1.48 -2.84 -18.92
N VAL A 73 1.47 -4.18 -18.84
CA VAL A 73 2.39 -5.01 -19.63
C VAL A 73 2.17 -4.80 -21.12
N SER A 74 0.91 -4.76 -21.56
CA SER A 74 0.58 -4.46 -22.95
C SER A 74 1.10 -3.08 -23.34
N HIS A 75 0.81 -2.04 -22.55
CA HIS A 75 1.27 -0.67 -22.83
C HIS A 75 2.79 -0.59 -23.05
N GLU A 76 3.57 -1.23 -22.19
CA GLU A 76 5.03 -1.30 -22.32
C GLU A 76 5.50 -2.06 -23.58
N MET A 77 4.80 -3.14 -23.95
CA MET A 77 5.07 -3.87 -25.19
C MET A 77 4.74 -3.03 -26.44
N TRP A 78 3.64 -2.28 -26.43
CA TRP A 78 3.32 -1.32 -27.49
C TRP A 78 4.36 -0.22 -27.61
N GLY A 79 5.01 0.14 -26.49
CA GLY A 79 6.18 1.03 -26.43
C GLY A 79 7.49 0.42 -26.97
N GLY A 80 7.49 -0.85 -27.37
CA GLY A 80 8.63 -1.52 -28.02
C GLY A 80 9.45 -2.44 -27.10
N LEU A 81 9.01 -2.68 -25.85
CA LEU A 81 9.65 -3.67 -25.00
C LEU A 81 9.24 -5.10 -25.40
N SER A 82 10.19 -6.04 -25.30
CA SER A 82 9.86 -7.46 -25.28
C SER A 82 9.00 -7.80 -24.06
N TYR A 83 8.17 -8.84 -24.14
CA TYR A 83 7.33 -9.29 -23.02
C TYR A 83 8.11 -9.43 -21.69
N GLU A 84 9.28 -10.08 -21.71
CA GLU A 84 10.11 -10.26 -20.50
C GLU A 84 10.50 -8.92 -19.85
N LYS A 85 10.99 -7.97 -20.64
CA LYS A 85 11.32 -6.61 -20.18
C LYS A 85 10.10 -5.81 -19.72
N ALA A 86 8.96 -5.99 -20.38
CA ALA A 86 7.72 -5.34 -19.97
C ALA A 86 7.25 -5.86 -18.60
N VAL A 87 7.27 -7.18 -18.40
CA VAL A 87 6.96 -7.82 -17.10
C VAL A 87 7.94 -7.38 -16.02
N GLU A 88 9.25 -7.36 -16.31
CA GLU A 88 10.27 -6.89 -15.37
C GLU A 88 10.01 -5.42 -14.98
N LYS A 89 9.75 -4.54 -15.95
CA LYS A 89 9.51 -3.13 -15.70
C LYS A 89 8.24 -2.89 -14.89
N VAL A 90 7.11 -3.48 -15.29
CA VAL A 90 5.82 -3.33 -14.60
C VAL A 90 5.89 -3.91 -13.19
N GLY A 91 6.56 -5.05 -13.02
CA GLY A 91 6.72 -5.72 -11.73
C GLY A 91 7.47 -4.92 -10.67
N ARG A 92 8.10 -3.80 -11.02
CA ARG A 92 8.77 -2.89 -10.07
C ARG A 92 7.81 -1.92 -9.38
N THR A 93 6.66 -1.63 -9.96
CA THR A 93 5.70 -0.61 -9.46
C THR A 93 4.25 -1.12 -9.43
N LEU A 94 3.99 -2.33 -9.91
CA LEU A 94 2.68 -2.95 -9.83
C LEU A 94 2.87 -4.41 -9.43
N ALA A 95 2.27 -4.80 -8.31
CA ALA A 95 2.34 -6.19 -7.88
C ALA A 95 1.56 -7.13 -8.82
N LEU A 96 2.03 -8.37 -8.93
CA LEU A 96 1.33 -9.43 -9.65
C LEU A 96 -0.10 -9.64 -9.09
N PRO A 97 -1.05 -10.11 -9.92
CA PRO A 97 -2.38 -10.49 -9.44
C PRO A 97 -2.30 -11.51 -8.30
N GLY A 98 -3.01 -11.26 -7.20
CA GLY A 98 -2.94 -12.08 -5.98
C GLY A 98 -1.72 -11.81 -5.10
N SER A 99 -0.77 -10.99 -5.54
CA SER A 99 0.43 -10.57 -4.78
C SER A 99 0.39 -9.08 -4.41
N SER A 100 -0.74 -8.41 -4.61
CA SER A 100 -0.93 -7.00 -4.28
C SER A 100 -1.52 -6.84 -2.89
N GLU A 101 -0.94 -5.99 -2.05
CA GLU A 101 -1.53 -5.68 -0.74
C GLU A 101 -2.93 -5.07 -0.85
N HIS A 102 -3.27 -4.43 -1.97
CA HIS A 102 -4.64 -3.93 -2.18
C HIS A 102 -5.68 -5.03 -2.26
N ASN A 103 -5.28 -6.25 -2.63
CA ASN A 103 -6.17 -7.40 -2.59
C ASN A 103 -6.55 -7.79 -1.15
N THR A 104 -5.78 -7.36 -0.14
CA THR A 104 -6.11 -7.61 1.27
C THR A 104 -7.09 -6.59 1.86
N GLY A 105 -7.26 -5.44 1.21
CA GLY A 105 -7.96 -4.29 1.79
C GLY A 105 -7.17 -3.54 2.86
N LEU A 106 -5.91 -3.91 3.14
CA LEU A 106 -5.04 -3.27 4.13
C LEU A 106 -4.18 -2.14 3.54
N ALA A 107 -4.11 -2.02 2.22
CA ALA A 107 -3.36 -0.96 1.53
C ALA A 107 -4.26 0.15 1.01
N VAL A 108 -3.73 1.38 1.01
CA VAL A 108 -4.38 2.57 0.49
C VAL A 108 -3.36 3.47 -0.20
N ASP A 109 -3.72 3.96 -1.38
CA ASP A 109 -2.98 4.98 -2.12
C ASP A 109 -3.58 6.35 -1.82
N LEU A 110 -2.77 7.24 -1.25
CA LEU A 110 -3.16 8.59 -0.86
C LEU A 110 -2.51 9.64 -1.76
N GLY A 111 -3.29 10.66 -2.08
CA GLY A 111 -2.85 11.81 -2.87
C GLY A 111 -3.41 13.12 -2.30
N ARG A 112 -3.25 14.20 -3.06
CA ARG A 112 -3.83 15.52 -2.74
C ARG A 112 -5.21 15.68 -3.35
N GLU A 113 -5.94 16.70 -2.91
CA GLU A 113 -7.09 17.18 -3.67
C GLU A 113 -6.69 17.52 -5.12
N GLY A 114 -7.49 17.05 -6.08
CA GLY A 114 -7.25 17.26 -7.52
C GLY A 114 -6.38 16.20 -8.22
N ASP A 115 -5.61 15.40 -7.48
CA ASP A 115 -4.84 14.31 -8.09
C ASP A 115 -5.80 13.24 -8.64
N ASN A 116 -5.64 12.84 -9.90
CA ASN A 116 -6.48 11.81 -10.53
C ASN A 116 -5.85 10.41 -10.48
N ASP A 117 -4.56 10.34 -10.22
CA ASP A 117 -3.77 9.12 -10.14
C ASP A 117 -2.64 9.32 -9.12
N VAL A 118 -1.93 8.23 -8.80
CA VAL A 118 -0.72 8.27 -7.98
C VAL A 118 0.43 8.95 -8.72
N SER A 119 1.36 9.54 -7.97
CA SER A 119 2.47 10.30 -8.57
C SER A 119 3.67 10.36 -7.65
N ASP A 120 4.88 10.18 -8.22
CA ASP A 120 6.14 10.35 -7.52
C ASP A 120 6.23 11.73 -6.87
N ASP A 121 5.75 12.77 -7.54
CA ASP A 121 5.80 14.13 -7.03
C ASP A 121 5.00 14.33 -5.72
N PHE A 122 4.15 13.37 -5.35
CA PHE A 122 3.48 13.37 -4.06
C PHE A 122 4.46 13.47 -2.88
N TYR A 123 5.69 12.92 -2.97
CA TYR A 123 6.68 13.03 -1.87
C TYR A 123 7.05 14.49 -1.52
N LYS A 124 6.88 15.42 -2.46
CA LYS A 124 7.25 16.84 -2.29
C LYS A 124 6.19 17.64 -1.54
N THR A 125 5.02 17.04 -1.30
CA THR A 125 3.81 17.72 -0.87
C THR A 125 3.72 17.86 0.65
N PRO A 126 2.97 18.85 1.17
CA PRO A 126 2.63 18.91 2.60
C PRO A 126 1.93 17.64 3.10
N GLU A 127 1.06 17.06 2.29
CA GLU A 127 0.28 15.85 2.57
C GLU A 127 1.20 14.64 2.85
N SER A 128 2.15 14.38 1.95
CA SER A 128 3.11 13.29 2.13
C SER A 128 4.00 13.51 3.35
N ARG A 129 4.45 14.75 3.60
CA ARG A 129 5.21 15.09 4.83
C ARG A 129 4.39 14.83 6.10
N TRP A 130 3.11 15.20 6.10
CA TRP A 130 2.22 14.98 7.23
C TRP A 130 2.02 13.47 7.47
N LEU A 131 1.81 12.69 6.41
CA LEU A 131 1.68 11.23 6.52
C LEU A 131 2.94 10.58 7.11
N CYS A 132 4.14 10.96 6.65
CA CYS A 132 5.40 10.43 7.18
C CYS A 132 5.53 10.67 8.70
N ALA A 133 4.98 11.77 9.22
CA ALA A 133 5.05 12.10 10.64
C ALA A 133 3.93 11.49 11.49
N ASN A 134 2.75 11.19 10.90
CA ASN A 134 1.54 10.89 11.68
C ASN A 134 0.89 9.53 11.36
N ALA A 135 1.15 8.93 10.20
CA ALA A 135 0.42 7.73 9.75
C ALA A 135 0.57 6.55 10.73
N ALA A 136 1.73 6.41 11.38
CA ALA A 136 2.03 5.34 12.33
C ALA A 136 1.11 5.36 13.57
N ASP A 137 0.66 6.54 14.00
CA ASP A 137 -0.29 6.66 15.13
C ASP A 137 -1.66 6.06 14.82
N PHE A 138 -1.97 5.87 13.54
CA PHE A 138 -3.18 5.24 13.05
C PHE A 138 -2.92 3.80 12.58
N GLY A 139 -1.70 3.29 12.71
CA GLY A 139 -1.33 1.93 12.33
C GLY A 139 -0.94 1.78 10.85
N PHE A 140 -0.68 2.87 10.14
CA PHE A 140 -0.24 2.86 8.76
C PHE A 140 1.27 3.13 8.65
N ILE A 141 1.92 2.43 7.73
CA ILE A 141 3.32 2.66 7.35
C ILE A 141 3.41 3.08 5.90
N LEU A 142 4.41 3.91 5.57
CA LEU A 142 4.86 4.05 4.18
C LEU A 142 5.46 2.70 3.76
N ARG A 143 4.76 1.96 2.91
CA ARG A 143 5.07 0.54 2.68
C ARG A 143 6.35 0.33 1.87
N TYR A 144 6.57 1.20 0.90
CA TYR A 144 7.70 1.16 -0.03
C TYR A 144 8.53 2.44 0.11
N PRO A 145 9.30 2.59 1.20
CA PRO A 145 10.17 3.74 1.42
C PRO A 145 11.45 3.65 0.57
N ARG A 146 12.10 4.80 0.36
CA ARG A 146 13.41 4.84 -0.32
C ARG A 146 14.45 4.01 0.42
N LEU A 147 15.42 3.48 -0.33
CA LEU A 147 16.55 2.69 0.18
C LEU A 147 16.14 1.33 0.75
N LYS A 148 14.88 0.90 0.55
CA LYS A 148 14.37 -0.42 0.95
C LYS A 148 13.91 -1.27 -0.24
N GLU A 149 14.15 -0.81 -1.47
CA GLU A 149 13.68 -1.44 -2.71
C GLU A 149 14.24 -2.86 -2.90
N GLN A 150 15.48 -3.13 -2.45
CA GLN A 150 16.05 -4.49 -2.52
C GLN A 150 15.34 -5.50 -1.59
N MET A 151 14.63 -5.01 -0.57
CA MET A 151 13.98 -5.80 0.47
C MET A 151 12.51 -5.95 0.16
N THR A 152 11.86 -4.85 -0.26
CA THR A 152 10.44 -4.84 -0.65
C THR A 152 10.22 -5.43 -2.05
N GLY A 153 11.23 -5.36 -2.92
CA GLY A 153 11.12 -5.73 -4.33
C GLY A 153 10.24 -4.79 -5.17
N ILE A 154 9.82 -3.66 -4.60
CA ILE A 154 8.99 -2.61 -5.22
C ILE A 154 9.74 -1.28 -5.08
N ASP A 155 9.71 -0.46 -6.13
CA ASP A 155 10.30 0.87 -6.16
C ASP A 155 9.64 1.81 -5.13
N PHE A 156 10.23 2.97 -4.89
CA PHE A 156 9.70 3.95 -3.94
C PHE A 156 8.30 4.46 -4.36
N GLU A 157 7.30 4.28 -3.49
CA GLU A 157 5.92 4.71 -3.72
C GLU A 157 5.44 5.62 -2.56
N PRO A 158 5.61 6.95 -2.64
CA PRO A 158 5.27 7.88 -1.56
C PRO A 158 3.78 7.93 -1.19
N TRP A 159 2.92 7.38 -2.05
CA TRP A 159 1.46 7.35 -1.89
C TRP A 159 0.95 6.09 -1.20
N HIS A 160 1.69 4.98 -1.23
CA HIS A 160 1.21 3.66 -0.80
C HIS A 160 1.42 3.45 0.69
N TYR A 161 0.33 3.41 1.44
CA TYR A 161 0.32 3.17 2.89
C TYR A 161 -0.35 1.84 3.22
N ARG A 162 0.30 1.06 4.08
CA ARG A 162 -0.15 -0.26 4.52
C ARG A 162 -0.53 -0.24 6.00
N TYR A 163 -1.72 -0.73 6.34
CA TYR A 163 -2.13 -0.97 7.71
C TYR A 163 -1.46 -2.23 8.28
N VAL A 164 -0.79 -2.08 9.42
CA VAL A 164 -0.10 -3.16 10.15
C VAL A 164 -0.46 -3.18 11.65
N GLY A 165 -1.38 -2.31 12.07
CA GLY A 165 -1.66 -2.07 13.49
C GLY A 165 -0.76 -1.01 14.11
N VAL A 166 -1.28 -0.31 15.12
CA VAL A 166 -0.64 0.88 15.72
C VAL A 166 0.72 0.57 16.34
N GLU A 167 0.84 -0.55 17.05
CA GLU A 167 2.10 -0.88 17.74
C GLU A 167 3.22 -1.17 16.75
N ALA A 168 2.99 -2.08 15.79
CA ALA A 168 3.96 -2.40 14.77
C ALA A 168 4.31 -1.18 13.91
N ALA A 169 3.32 -0.38 13.50
CA ALA A 169 3.57 0.81 12.69
C ALA A 169 4.48 1.82 13.38
N ARG A 170 4.32 2.01 14.70
CA ARG A 170 5.20 2.89 15.49
C ARG A 170 6.62 2.39 15.58
N ILE A 171 6.82 1.08 15.75
CA ILE A 171 8.17 0.48 15.77
C ILE A 171 8.83 0.61 14.40
N ILE A 172 8.10 0.31 13.33
CA ILE A 172 8.57 0.43 11.95
C ILE A 172 8.98 1.87 11.65
N ALA A 173 8.11 2.84 11.98
CA ALA A 173 8.40 4.25 11.75
C ALA A 173 9.57 4.76 12.58
N ALA A 174 9.65 4.42 13.87
CA ALA A 174 10.74 4.85 14.76
C ALA A 174 12.10 4.22 14.36
N GLY A 175 12.08 2.99 13.85
CA GLY A 175 13.28 2.27 13.41
C GLY A 175 13.70 2.53 11.96
N GLY A 176 12.88 3.23 11.16
CA GLY A 176 13.13 3.39 9.72
C GLY A 176 13.17 2.05 8.98
N LEU A 177 12.32 1.11 9.38
CA LEU A 177 12.26 -0.24 8.83
C LEU A 177 11.27 -0.32 7.65
N CYS A 178 11.43 -1.31 6.79
CA CYS A 178 10.31 -1.83 6.00
C CYS A 178 9.60 -2.99 6.76
N LEU A 179 8.47 -3.46 6.24
CA LEU A 179 7.70 -4.55 6.87
C LEU A 179 8.52 -5.84 6.95
N GLU A 180 9.29 -6.15 5.91
CA GLU A 180 10.13 -7.34 5.81
C GLU A 180 11.20 -7.36 6.92
N GLU A 181 11.88 -6.23 7.13
CA GLU A 181 12.85 -6.08 8.22
C GLU A 181 12.17 -6.20 9.59
N PHE A 182 11.00 -5.58 9.77
CA PHE A 182 10.26 -5.70 11.02
C PHE A 182 9.90 -7.16 11.32
N LEU A 183 9.39 -7.90 10.33
CA LEU A 183 9.07 -9.30 10.50
C LEU A 183 10.34 -10.13 10.80
N HIS A 184 11.46 -9.82 10.16
CA HIS A 184 12.73 -10.50 10.44
C HIS A 184 13.21 -10.30 11.88
N PHE A 185 13.12 -9.08 12.42
CA PHE A 185 13.66 -8.76 13.74
C PHE A 185 12.67 -8.94 14.90
N TYR A 186 11.36 -8.88 14.65
CA TYR A 186 10.35 -8.74 15.71
C TYR A 186 9.22 -9.78 15.66
N SER A 187 9.09 -10.60 14.61
CA SER A 187 7.93 -11.50 14.46
C SER A 187 7.68 -12.42 15.66
N GLU A 188 8.71 -12.94 16.34
CA GLU A 188 8.54 -13.79 17.53
C GLU A 188 7.89 -13.09 18.74
N LYS A 189 7.85 -11.75 18.78
CA LYS A 189 7.19 -10.98 19.85
C LYS A 189 5.74 -10.62 19.55
N TYR A 190 5.30 -10.76 18.30
CA TYR A 190 4.02 -10.24 17.80
C TYR A 190 3.10 -11.30 17.19
N ILE A 191 3.55 -12.57 17.15
CA ILE A 191 2.76 -13.75 16.78
C ILE A 191 2.26 -14.45 18.05
#